data_AF-A0A8J8C5G6-F1
#
_entry.id   AF-A0A8J8C5G6-F1
#
_cell.length_a   1.000
_cell.length_b   1.000
_cell.length_c   1.000
_cell.angle_alpha   90.00
_cell.angle_beta   90.00
_cell.angle_gamma   90.00
#
_symmetry.space_group_name_H-M   'P 1'
#
loop_
_entity.id
_entity.type
_entity.pdbx_description
1 polymer ?
#
loop_
_entity_poly.entity_id
_entity_poly.type
_entity_poly.pdbx_seq_one_letter_code
_entity_poly.pdbx_strand_id
1 'polypeptide(L)'
;MHYSTIELELKEHALTVDRGSIRTKRKFAFLLEEGDILLENKKLFDVHNEVEVLIDYTFNDKSKRPKETINIYKIIKIIKK
;
A
#
# COMPACT_ATOMS: atom_id res chain seq x y z
N MET A 1 -16.71 5.44 -16.56
CA MET A 1 -16.66 5.33 -15.08
C MET A 1 -17.32 6.58 -14.53
N HIS A 2 -18.36 6.44 -13.70
CA HIS A 2 -19.18 7.56 -13.19
C HIS A 2 -18.74 8.03 -11.79
N TYR A 3 -17.47 7.88 -11.44
CA TYR A 3 -16.92 8.32 -10.16
C TYR A 3 -15.61 9.06 -10.42
N SER A 4 -15.41 10.18 -9.74
CA SER A 4 -14.21 11.02 -9.84
C SER A 4 -13.26 10.78 -8.68
N THR A 5 -13.78 10.25 -7.58
CA THR A 5 -13.00 10.03 -6.36
C THR A 5 -13.23 8.63 -5.79
N ILE A 6 -12.18 8.16 -5.12
CA ILE A 6 -12.17 6.88 -4.42
C ILE A 6 -11.79 7.15 -2.98
N GLU A 7 -12.62 6.64 -2.08
CA GLU A 7 -12.36 6.64 -0.64
C GLU A 7 -12.07 5.21 -0.18
N LEU A 8 -10.98 5.05 0.57
CA LEU A 8 -10.45 3.78 1.01
C LEU A 8 -10.61 3.64 2.53
N GLU A 9 -11.10 2.47 2.93
CA GLU A 9 -11.05 2.05 4.32
C GLU A 9 -9.75 1.27 4.53
N LEU A 10 -8.84 1.84 5.32
CA LEU A 10 -7.48 1.31 5.51
C LEU A 10 -7.31 0.72 6.91
N LYS A 11 -6.60 -0.42 6.99
CA LYS A 11 -6.12 -1.01 8.23
C LYS A 11 -4.62 -0.83 8.37
N GLU A 12 -4.21 -0.18 9.44
CA GLU A 12 -2.79 0.01 9.75
C GLU A 12 -2.17 -1.26 10.33
N HIS A 13 -0.98 -1.59 9.84
CA HIS A 13 -0.14 -2.67 10.33
C HIS A 13 1.32 -2.22 10.33
N ALA A 14 2.09 -2.63 11.34
CA ALA A 14 3.53 -2.49 11.32
C ALA A 14 4.15 -3.74 10.67
N LEU A 15 5.06 -3.52 9.71
CA LEU A 15 5.75 -4.58 9.00
C LEU A 15 7.26 -4.40 9.15
N THR A 16 7.95 -5.44 9.64
CA THR A 16 9.42 -5.46 9.71
C THR A 16 9.99 -6.09 8.45
N VAL A 17 10.90 -5.40 7.80
CA VAL A 17 11.51 -5.81 6.53
C VAL A 17 13.03 -5.60 6.57
N ASP A 18 13.76 -6.35 5.74
CA ASP A 18 15.16 -6.03 5.48
C ASP A 18 15.23 -4.70 4.73
N ARG A 19 16.10 -3.77 5.17
CA ARG A 19 16.23 -2.45 4.55
C ARG A 19 16.54 -2.57 3.05
N GLY A 20 15.75 -1.87 2.23
CA GLY A 20 15.89 -1.89 0.76
C GLY A 20 15.36 -3.15 0.07
N SER A 21 14.67 -4.04 0.79
CA SER A 21 14.06 -5.26 0.20
C SER A 21 12.62 -5.07 -0.27
N ILE A 22 12.03 -3.91 0.02
CA ILE A 22 10.64 -3.58 -0.32
C ILE A 22 10.49 -3.51 -1.83
N ARG A 23 9.52 -4.24 -2.38
CA ARG A 23 9.13 -4.16 -3.78
C ARG A 23 7.73 -3.57 -3.88
N THR A 24 7.65 -2.45 -4.57
CA THR A 24 6.41 -1.73 -4.83
C THR A 24 6.08 -1.70 -6.32
N LYS A 25 4.83 -1.41 -6.63
CA LYS A 25 4.37 -1.10 -7.99
C LYS A 25 3.43 0.08 -7.94
N ARG A 26 3.54 0.91 -8.97
CA ARG A 26 2.61 2.01 -9.20
C ARG A 26 1.43 1.53 -10.01
N LYS A 27 0.24 1.93 -9.58
CA LYS A 27 -1.01 1.78 -10.32
C LYS A 27 -1.89 3.00 -10.09
N PHE A 28 -2.80 3.26 -11.01
CA PHE A 28 -3.80 4.30 -10.79
C PHE A 28 -4.76 3.92 -9.67
N ALA A 29 -5.29 4.92 -8.95
CA ALA A 29 -6.22 4.72 -7.86
C ALA A 29 -7.46 3.91 -8.29
N PHE A 30 -7.92 4.09 -9.53
CA PHE A 30 -9.07 3.33 -10.06
C PHE A 30 -8.81 1.83 -10.27
N LEU A 31 -7.54 1.41 -10.27
CA LEU A 31 -7.10 0.00 -10.37
C LEU A 31 -6.78 -0.60 -8.99
N LEU A 32 -7.02 0.12 -7.89
CA LEU A 32 -6.89 -0.43 -6.56
C LEU A 32 -7.96 -1.49 -6.30
N GLU A 33 -7.56 -2.52 -5.58
CA GLU A 33 -8.38 -3.67 -5.21
C GLU A 33 -8.35 -3.87 -3.69
N GLU A 34 -9.42 -4.48 -3.16
CA GLU A 34 -9.46 -4.86 -1.75
C GLU A 34 -8.34 -5.86 -1.45
N GLY A 35 -7.59 -5.61 -0.38
CA GLY A 35 -6.42 -6.41 -0.01
C GLY A 35 -5.09 -5.83 -0.45
N ASP A 36 -5.06 -4.84 -1.35
CA ASP A 36 -3.86 -4.08 -1.67
C ASP A 36 -3.28 -3.41 -0.41
N ILE A 37 -1.96 -3.22 -0.41
CA ILE A 37 -1.23 -2.64 0.72
C ILE A 37 -0.55 -1.34 0.27
N LEU A 38 -0.92 -0.23 0.89
CA LEU A 38 -0.34 1.09 0.65
C LEU A 38 0.77 1.37 1.65
N LEU A 39 1.75 2.17 1.23
CA LEU A 39 2.82 2.69 2.10
C LEU A 39 2.49 4.06 2.70
N GLU A 40 1.37 4.66 2.31
CA GLU A 40 0.94 5.98 2.75
C GLU A 40 -0.43 5.92 3.44
N ASN A 41 -0.61 6.72 4.49
CA ASN A 41 -1.88 6.87 5.18
C ASN A 41 -2.79 7.88 4.47
N LYS A 42 -3.19 7.57 3.23
CA LYS A 42 -4.08 8.42 2.45
C LYS A 42 -5.33 7.65 2.08
N LYS A 43 -6.48 8.16 2.50
CA LYS A 43 -7.77 7.49 2.30
C LYS A 43 -8.51 7.97 1.05
N LEU A 44 -8.22 9.18 0.55
CA LEU A 44 -8.98 9.78 -0.54
C LEU A 44 -8.06 10.04 -1.74
N PHE A 45 -8.45 9.51 -2.89
CA PHE A 45 -7.70 9.63 -4.14
C PHE A 45 -8.62 10.07 -5.27
N ASP A 46 -8.11 10.95 -6.13
CA ASP A 46 -8.66 11.12 -7.47
C ASP A 46 -8.40 9.84 -8.27
N VAL A 47 -9.34 9.44 -9.11
CA VAL A 47 -9.21 8.23 -9.95
C VAL A 47 -7.92 8.21 -10.76
N HIS A 48 -7.44 9.36 -11.23
CA HIS A 48 -6.25 9.46 -12.07
C HIS A 48 -4.93 9.58 -11.29
N ASN A 49 -4.97 9.61 -9.96
CA ASN A 49 -3.74 9.63 -9.17
C ASN A 49 -3.01 8.30 -9.25
N GLU A 50 -1.69 8.36 -9.39
CA GLU A 50 -0.82 7.20 -9.20
C GLU A 50 -0.67 6.92 -7.70
N VAL A 51 -0.79 5.64 -7.35
CA VAL A 51 -0.66 5.12 -6.00
C VAL A 51 0.35 4.00 -6.00
N GLU A 52 1.24 4.02 -5.02
CA GLU A 52 2.27 3.02 -4.84
C GLU A 52 1.80 1.92 -3.87
N VAL A 53 1.83 0.68 -4.36
CA VAL A 53 1.32 -0.50 -3.65
C VAL A 53 2.44 -1.50 -3.43
N LEU A 54 2.52 -2.03 -2.21
CA LEU A 54 3.47 -3.08 -1.84
C LEU A 54 3.08 -4.40 -2.52
N ILE A 55 4.02 -4.99 -3.26
CA ILE A 55 3.86 -6.32 -3.87
C ILE A 55 4.49 -7.39 -2.99
N ASP A 56 5.74 -7.14 -2.57
CA ASP A 56 6.57 -8.15 -1.94
C ASP A 56 7.61 -7.48 -1.05
N TYR A 57 8.11 -8.21 -0.07
CA TYR A 57 9.15 -7.77 0.83
C TYR A 57 9.96 -8.98 1.29
N THR A 58 11.23 -8.75 1.64
CA THR A 58 12.06 -9.81 2.21
C THR A 58 12.22 -9.56 3.70
N PHE A 59 11.94 -10.56 4.51
CA PHE A 59 12.29 -10.57 5.92
C PHE A 59 13.09 -11.83 6.21
N ASN A 60 14.35 -11.67 6.60
CA ASN A 60 15.17 -12.79 7.03
C ASN A 60 15.85 -12.46 8.35
N ASP A 61 15.43 -13.15 9.41
CA ASP A 61 15.94 -12.90 10.75
C ASP A 61 17.46 -13.11 10.87
N LYS A 62 18.01 -14.03 10.06
CA LYS A 62 19.44 -14.39 10.00
C LYS A 62 20.25 -13.51 9.05
N SER A 63 19.61 -12.56 8.36
CA SER A 63 20.27 -11.63 7.45
C SER A 63 21.15 -10.65 8.23
N LYS A 64 22.36 -10.36 7.71
CA LYS A 64 23.21 -9.28 8.23
C LYS A 64 22.69 -7.88 7.84
N ARG A 65 21.61 -7.81 7.05
CA ARG A 65 21.04 -6.54 6.61
C ARG A 65 20.34 -5.84 7.77
N PRO A 66 20.45 -4.51 7.88
CA PRO A 66 19.70 -3.75 8.87
C PRO A 66 18.20 -3.95 8.64
N LYS A 67 17.45 -4.13 9.73
CA LYS A 67 16.00 -4.29 9.71
C LYS A 67 15.34 -2.94 9.91
N GLU A 68 14.24 -2.71 9.22
CA GLU A 68 13.44 -1.50 9.32
C GLU A 68 11.98 -1.87 9.53
N THR A 69 11.30 -1.16 10.43
CA THR A 69 9.87 -1.31 10.63
C THR A 69 9.17 -0.18 9.90
N ILE A 70 8.30 -0.53 8.96
CA ILE A 70 7.49 0.40 8.19
C ILE A 70 6.02 0.25 8.55
N ASN A 71 5.28 1.35 8.48
CA ASN A 71 3.82 1.31 8.61
C ASN A 71 3.21 1.06 7.24
N ILE A 72 2.36 0.06 7.15
CA ILE A 72 1.64 -0.32 5.95
C ILE A 72 0.14 -0.24 6.18
N TYR A 73 -0.60 0.05 5.13
CA TYR A 73 -2.04 0.31 5.19
C TYR A 73 -2.77 -0.61 4.21
N LYS A 74 -3.41 -1.65 4.73
CA LYS A 74 -4.16 -2.61 3.91
C LYS A 74 -5.55 -2.07 3.59
N ILE A 75 -5.93 -2.08 2.32
CA ILE A 75 -7.27 -1.71 1.87
C ILE A 75 -8.25 -2.80 2.31
N ILE A 76 -9.19 -2.45 3.18
CA ILE A 76 -10.31 -3.32 3.57
C ILE A 76 -11.45 -3.17 2.57
N LYS A 77 -11.75 -1.92 2.19
CA LYS A 77 -12.93 -1.60 1.38
C LYS A 77 -12.69 -0.37 0.53
N ILE A 78 -13.31 -0.35 -0.65
CA ILE A 78 -13.23 0.75 -1.60
C ILE A 78 -14.63 1.34 -1.83
N ILE A 79 -14.78 2.64 -1.56
CA ILE A 79 -16.01 3.41 -1.76
C ILE A 79 -15.79 4.34 -2.96
N LYS A 80 -16.59 4.16 -4.01
CA LYS A 80 -16.51 4.94 -5.26
C LYS A 80 -17.55 6.06 -5.22
N LYS A 81 -17.11 7.30 -5.44
CA LYS A 81 -17.94 8.51 -5.37
C LYS A 81 -17.86 9.34 -6.65
#